data_AF-A0A0U3AR21-F1
#
_entry.id   AF-A0A0U3AR21-F1
#
_cell.length_a   1.000
_cell.length_b   1.000
_cell.length_c   1.000
_cell.angle_alpha   90.00
_cell.angle_beta   90.00
_cell.angle_gamma   90.00
#
_symmetry.space_group_name_H-M   'P 1'
#
loop_
_entity.id
_entity.type
_entity.pdbx_description
1 polymer ?
#
loop_
_entity_poly.entity_id
_entity_poly.type
_entity_poly.pdbx_seq_one_letter_code
_entity_poly.pdbx_strand_id
1 'polypeptide(L)'
;MKAKNRLALVISCLLLTTNACASTNEVAASEDGLNVGFIAFGDSGYHVDYLKKKQFVPKRSTKQDFIDYEYQDWLDDGKDPKYFVVPPMHYVAEVDSMVNASGMYPVAKAMKGYCQQNECQFSVMAGDNIYPDGATLGLDGKDDTTRFDDMFVKPFGDMGKDDPDYRIYTALGNHDWNTSREGAMAQVRFMETQKPFYMDGIFYTVKPPAGNGDIELFVIDTEVMLAAVEVKEAELNPDGSEKVHDEIDTPKEWTKPQTEAERNMVSWFESKLKNSTARWKLVLGHHPIWSSGGSKFEQARVLRELILPAMCKYADMYIAGHEHSLELHEDSCETVFGDGTEQPPLLQLLSGAAAKQRAVNVPFKSYQDKNYQQNNALWVKGMVWGYSHVQLVDDVATVKLITTPNDGSAKNNVEFTYQFNRRSGRVELSQ
;
A
#
# COMPACT_ATOMS: atom_id res chain seq x y z
N MET A 1 27.16 -88.79 -18.70
CA MET A 1 27.29 -88.02 -19.97
C MET A 1 27.46 -86.55 -19.62
N LYS A 2 28.61 -85.96 -19.98
CA LYS A 2 28.97 -84.52 -20.09
C LYS A 2 28.69 -83.58 -18.89
N ALA A 3 29.52 -82.62 -18.47
CA ALA A 3 30.96 -82.31 -18.50
C ALA A 3 31.11 -80.95 -17.79
N LYS A 4 32.14 -80.78 -16.93
CA LYS A 4 32.90 -79.51 -16.65
C LYS A 4 32.11 -78.33 -16.00
N ASN A 5 32.66 -77.40 -15.23
CA ASN A 5 34.02 -76.98 -14.91
C ASN A 5 33.99 -76.16 -13.59
N ARG A 6 35.09 -76.18 -12.82
CA ARG A 6 35.39 -75.20 -11.76
C ARG A 6 35.94 -73.91 -12.39
N LEU A 7 35.66 -72.74 -11.80
CA LEU A 7 36.70 -71.72 -11.55
C LEU A 7 36.23 -70.62 -10.59
N ALA A 8 37.17 -70.19 -9.75
CA ALA A 8 37.09 -69.15 -8.74
C ALA A 8 36.91 -67.75 -9.32
N LEU A 9 36.28 -66.85 -8.57
CA LEU A 9 36.29 -65.41 -8.84
C LEU A 9 36.85 -64.63 -7.66
N VAL A 10 37.72 -63.71 -8.03
CA VAL A 10 38.66 -62.91 -7.25
C VAL A 10 37.95 -61.77 -6.49
N ILE A 11 38.38 -61.56 -5.24
CA ILE A 11 38.02 -60.41 -4.40
C ILE A 11 38.75 -59.17 -4.94
N SER A 12 38.01 -58.11 -5.28
CA SER A 12 38.57 -56.79 -5.57
C SER A 12 37.88 -55.75 -4.68
N CYS A 13 38.64 -55.22 -3.73
CA CYS A 13 38.24 -54.09 -2.89
C CYS A 13 38.33 -52.79 -3.71
N LEU A 14 37.20 -52.15 -3.99
CA LEU A 14 37.16 -50.77 -4.46
C LEU A 14 36.87 -49.83 -3.28
N LEU A 15 37.85 -48.99 -2.95
CA LEU A 15 37.70 -47.82 -2.10
C LEU A 15 36.92 -46.75 -2.89
N LEU A 16 35.70 -46.43 -2.45
CA LEU A 16 34.92 -45.29 -2.93
C LEU A 16 35.10 -44.13 -1.96
N THR A 17 35.90 -43.15 -2.35
CA THR A 17 35.93 -41.82 -1.73
C THR A 17 34.76 -41.00 -2.27
N THR A 18 33.78 -40.68 -1.43
CA THR A 18 32.70 -39.74 -1.77
C THR A 18 33.16 -38.31 -1.50
N ASN A 19 33.48 -37.57 -2.56
CA ASN A 19 33.52 -36.10 -2.50
C ASN A 19 32.07 -35.59 -2.46
N ALA A 20 31.70 -34.97 -1.35
CA ALA A 20 30.47 -34.20 -1.23
C ALA A 20 30.67 -32.87 -1.98
N CYS A 21 30.10 -32.76 -3.18
CA CYS A 21 29.83 -31.47 -3.80
C CYS A 21 28.49 -30.97 -3.27
N ALA A 22 28.54 -29.86 -2.53
CA ALA A 22 27.36 -29.07 -2.21
C ALA A 22 26.76 -28.55 -3.53
N SER A 23 25.57 -29.03 -3.89
CA SER A 23 24.78 -28.45 -4.97
C SER A 23 24.11 -27.19 -4.43
N THR A 24 24.68 -26.03 -4.75
CA THR A 24 23.94 -24.78 -4.74
C THR A 24 22.84 -24.90 -5.81
N ASN A 25 21.59 -24.91 -5.38
CA ASN A 25 20.46 -24.67 -6.28
C ASN A 25 20.53 -23.22 -6.75
N GLU A 26 21.35 -22.96 -7.76
CA GLU A 26 21.16 -21.78 -8.61
C GLU A 26 19.87 -22.02 -9.40
N VAL A 27 18.82 -21.31 -9.02
CA VAL A 27 17.61 -21.18 -9.83
C VAL A 27 18.07 -20.52 -11.13
N ALA A 28 18.02 -21.27 -12.23
CA ALA A 28 18.32 -20.75 -13.55
C ALA A 28 17.44 -19.52 -13.81
N ALA A 29 18.07 -18.37 -14.09
CA ALA A 29 17.37 -17.20 -14.61
C ALA A 29 16.61 -17.61 -15.88
N SER A 30 15.33 -17.24 -15.99
CA SER A 30 14.56 -17.48 -17.21
C SER A 30 15.25 -16.80 -18.38
N GLU A 31 15.32 -17.48 -19.52
CA GLU A 31 15.86 -16.91 -20.78
C GLU A 31 15.00 -15.74 -21.32
N ASP A 32 13.78 -15.58 -20.79
CA ASP A 32 12.90 -14.45 -21.04
C ASP A 32 13.13 -13.33 -20.00
N GLY A 33 13.25 -12.08 -20.46
CA GLY A 33 13.44 -10.88 -19.62
C GLY A 33 12.35 -10.67 -18.57
N LEU A 34 12.56 -9.72 -17.67
CA LEU A 34 11.60 -9.47 -16.57
C LEU A 34 10.27 -9.01 -17.16
N ASN A 35 9.17 -9.71 -16.86
CA ASN A 35 7.82 -9.29 -17.22
C ASN A 35 6.85 -9.65 -16.09
N VAL A 36 6.59 -8.70 -15.18
CA VAL A 36 5.80 -8.93 -13.96
C VAL A 36 4.80 -7.81 -13.77
N GLY A 37 3.53 -8.16 -13.64
CA GLY A 37 2.44 -7.25 -13.28
C GLY A 37 1.98 -7.44 -11.85
N PHE A 38 1.60 -6.36 -11.17
CA PHE A 38 1.00 -6.44 -9.84
C PHE A 38 -0.07 -5.37 -9.62
N ILE A 39 -0.97 -5.66 -8.68
CA ILE A 39 -2.00 -4.72 -8.23
C ILE A 39 -1.52 -3.99 -6.97
N ALA A 40 -1.73 -2.69 -6.90
CA ALA A 40 -1.58 -1.89 -5.70
C ALA A 40 -2.94 -1.33 -5.27
N PHE A 41 -3.25 -1.43 -3.99
CA PHE A 41 -4.48 -0.93 -3.40
C PHE A 41 -4.31 -0.71 -1.89
N GLY A 42 -5.13 0.13 -1.28
CA GLY A 42 -5.10 0.46 0.14
C GLY A 42 -6.47 0.99 0.58
N ASP A 43 -6.65 1.19 1.89
CA ASP A 43 -7.90 1.68 2.47
C ASP A 43 -9.10 0.79 2.10
N SER A 44 -8.85 -0.52 2.18
CA SER A 44 -9.73 -1.56 1.65
C SER A 44 -10.74 -2.07 2.66
N GLY A 45 -10.48 -1.90 3.97
CA GLY A 45 -11.20 -2.56 5.05
C GLY A 45 -12.52 -1.94 5.51
N TYR A 46 -13.29 -1.28 4.66
CA TYR A 46 -14.53 -0.61 5.10
C TYR A 46 -15.75 -1.53 4.93
N HIS A 47 -16.36 -1.96 6.03
CA HIS A 47 -17.56 -2.81 6.03
C HIS A 47 -18.68 -2.19 6.88
N VAL A 48 -19.89 -2.10 6.33
CA VAL A 48 -21.03 -1.38 6.94
C VAL A 48 -21.53 -2.00 8.25
N ASP A 49 -21.31 -3.29 8.46
CA ASP A 49 -21.61 -3.93 9.75
C ASP A 49 -20.71 -3.43 10.89
N TYR A 50 -19.54 -2.85 10.62
CA TYR A 50 -18.54 -2.48 11.64
C TYR A 50 -18.55 -0.96 11.95
N LEU A 51 -19.62 -0.27 11.58
CA LEU A 51 -19.76 1.17 11.82
C LEU A 51 -19.92 1.49 13.31
N LYS A 52 -19.35 2.63 13.73
CA LYS A 52 -19.62 3.23 15.04
C LYS A 52 -20.77 4.21 14.93
N LYS A 53 -21.32 4.55 16.10
CA LYS A 53 -22.42 5.51 16.25
C LYS A 53 -22.19 6.82 15.49
N LYS A 54 -20.96 7.36 15.47
CA LYS A 54 -20.63 8.60 14.75
C LYS A 54 -20.89 8.51 13.24
N GLN A 55 -20.81 7.31 12.64
CA GLN A 55 -21.06 7.15 11.20
C GLN A 55 -22.56 7.14 10.84
N PHE A 56 -23.48 7.09 11.80
CA PHE A 56 -24.93 7.08 11.57
C PHE A 56 -25.72 8.01 12.52
N VAL A 57 -25.02 8.93 13.19
CA VAL A 57 -25.61 9.98 14.02
C VAL A 57 -25.11 11.34 13.52
N PRO A 58 -25.99 12.31 13.22
CA PRO A 58 -27.45 12.20 13.23
C PRO A 58 -27.97 11.17 12.23
N LYS A 59 -29.12 10.57 12.53
CA LYS A 59 -29.79 9.59 11.69
C LYS A 59 -30.24 10.24 10.38
N ARG A 60 -30.01 9.59 9.24
CA ARG A 60 -30.39 10.07 7.90
C ARG A 60 -31.30 9.04 7.25
N SER A 61 -32.62 9.20 7.37
CA SER A 61 -33.57 8.14 6.99
C SER A 61 -33.83 8.13 5.48
N THR A 62 -33.56 9.23 4.79
CA THR A 62 -33.73 9.36 3.34
C THR A 62 -32.41 9.68 2.63
N LYS A 63 -32.40 9.48 1.30
CA LYS A 63 -31.28 9.93 0.46
C LYS A 63 -31.05 11.44 0.56
N GLN A 64 -32.12 12.23 0.71
CA GLN A 64 -32.00 13.68 0.82
C GLN A 64 -31.37 14.07 2.16
N ASP A 65 -31.79 13.44 3.27
CA ASP A 65 -31.18 13.67 4.59
C ASP A 65 -29.67 13.40 4.56
N PHE A 66 -29.25 12.38 3.80
CA PHE A 66 -27.85 12.05 3.61
C PHE A 66 -27.09 13.11 2.81
N ILE A 67 -27.65 13.53 1.68
CA ILE A 67 -27.06 14.58 0.85
C ILE A 67 -26.94 15.89 1.63
N ASP A 68 -27.98 16.28 2.36
CA ASP A 68 -27.99 17.50 3.16
C ASP A 68 -26.95 17.45 4.29
N TYR A 69 -26.79 16.28 4.93
CA TYR A 69 -25.78 16.07 5.95
C TYR A 69 -24.36 16.17 5.39
N GLU A 70 -24.04 15.42 4.33
CA GLU A 70 -22.70 15.45 3.72
C GLU A 70 -22.39 16.83 3.12
N TYR A 71 -23.40 17.54 2.61
CA TYR A 71 -23.24 18.91 2.13
C TYR A 71 -22.98 19.89 3.27
N GLN A 72 -23.67 19.74 4.41
CA GLN A 72 -23.41 20.60 5.57
C GLN A 72 -22.02 20.33 6.17
N ASP A 73 -21.62 19.07 6.31
CA ASP A 73 -20.27 18.68 6.75
C ASP A 73 -19.19 19.28 5.82
N TRP A 74 -19.44 19.26 4.51
CA TRP A 74 -18.58 19.92 3.52
C TRP A 74 -18.44 21.43 3.74
N LEU A 75 -19.53 22.12 4.07
CA LEU A 75 -19.52 23.56 4.38
C LEU A 75 -18.81 23.85 5.70
N ASP A 76 -19.02 23.00 6.71
CA ASP A 76 -18.42 23.14 8.05
C ASP A 76 -16.89 22.96 8.00
N ASP A 77 -16.41 22.10 7.09
CA ASP A 77 -14.99 21.97 6.72
C ASP A 77 -14.44 23.17 5.93
N GLY A 78 -15.26 24.19 5.66
CA GLY A 78 -14.88 25.40 4.91
C GLY A 78 -14.63 25.16 3.42
N LYS A 79 -15.11 24.04 2.87
CA LYS A 79 -14.83 23.67 1.47
C LYS A 79 -15.80 24.37 0.51
N ASP A 80 -15.29 24.74 -0.66
CA ASP A 80 -16.07 25.45 -1.68
C ASP A 80 -17.22 24.55 -2.22
N PRO A 81 -18.49 24.98 -2.14
CA PRO A 81 -19.65 24.21 -2.58
C PRO A 81 -19.58 23.70 -4.02
N LYS A 82 -18.87 24.41 -4.91
CA LYS A 82 -18.80 24.03 -6.33
C LYS A 82 -18.03 22.73 -6.57
N TYR A 83 -17.25 22.27 -5.60
CA TYR A 83 -16.51 21.02 -5.64
C TYR A 83 -17.20 19.88 -4.89
N PHE A 84 -18.39 20.13 -4.31
CA PHE A 84 -19.13 19.08 -3.61
C PHE A 84 -19.61 18.01 -4.60
N VAL A 85 -19.34 16.75 -4.24
CA VAL A 85 -19.80 15.57 -4.98
C VAL A 85 -20.47 14.66 -3.98
N VAL A 86 -21.70 14.23 -4.28
CA VAL A 86 -22.44 13.31 -3.41
C VAL A 86 -21.70 11.95 -3.36
N PRO A 87 -21.26 11.49 -2.18
CA PRO A 87 -20.61 10.19 -2.08
C PRO A 87 -21.62 9.05 -2.30
N PRO A 88 -21.15 7.86 -2.72
CA PRO A 88 -22.01 6.69 -2.84
C PRO A 88 -22.57 6.33 -1.46
N MET A 89 -23.83 5.93 -1.42
CA MET A 89 -24.59 5.78 -0.17
C MET A 89 -25.23 4.40 -0.07
N HIS A 90 -25.32 3.90 1.16
CA HIS A 90 -25.90 2.61 1.50
C HIS A 90 -26.89 2.78 2.65
N TYR A 91 -28.03 2.09 2.60
CA TYR A 91 -29.01 2.10 3.68
C TYR A 91 -28.77 0.91 4.61
N VAL A 92 -28.54 1.18 5.89
CA VAL A 92 -28.36 0.15 6.93
C VAL A 92 -29.66 0.04 7.72
N ALA A 93 -30.36 -1.09 7.58
CA ALA A 93 -31.70 -1.29 8.15
C ALA A 93 -31.67 -1.33 9.69
N GLU A 94 -30.61 -1.88 10.27
CA GLU A 94 -30.42 -2.06 11.72
C GLU A 94 -30.39 -0.74 12.48
N VAL A 95 -29.90 0.33 11.84
CA VAL A 95 -29.84 1.69 12.41
C VAL A 95 -30.79 2.67 11.72
N ASP A 96 -31.55 2.18 10.74
CA ASP A 96 -32.48 2.95 9.90
C ASP A 96 -31.84 4.24 9.37
N SER A 97 -30.63 4.13 8.80
CA SER A 97 -29.87 5.29 8.34
C SER A 97 -29.10 5.01 7.07
N MET A 98 -29.03 6.03 6.22
CA MET A 98 -28.07 6.16 5.14
C MET A 98 -26.67 6.44 5.71
N VAL A 99 -25.69 5.76 5.14
CA VAL A 99 -24.25 5.86 5.42
C VAL A 99 -23.49 5.85 4.10
N ASN A 100 -22.19 6.17 4.14
CA ASN A 100 -21.32 5.97 2.98
C ASN A 100 -21.30 4.49 2.56
N ALA A 101 -21.45 4.22 1.26
CA ALA A 101 -21.31 2.87 0.72
C ALA A 101 -19.84 2.44 0.74
N SER A 102 -19.61 1.13 0.69
CA SER A 102 -18.27 0.56 0.62
C SER A 102 -17.90 0.11 -0.80
N GLY A 103 -16.70 0.49 -1.22
CA GLY A 103 -16.08 -0.01 -2.45
C GLY A 103 -15.39 -1.36 -2.31
N MET A 104 -15.25 -1.91 -1.09
CA MET A 104 -14.41 -3.08 -0.79
C MET A 104 -14.70 -4.26 -1.73
N TYR A 105 -15.96 -4.71 -1.79
CA TYR A 105 -16.36 -5.82 -2.65
C TYR A 105 -16.36 -5.46 -4.15
N PRO A 106 -16.91 -4.30 -4.59
CA PRO A 106 -16.80 -3.87 -5.98
C PRO A 106 -15.37 -3.81 -6.51
N VAL A 107 -14.44 -3.21 -5.76
CA VAL A 107 -13.03 -3.09 -6.14
C VAL A 107 -12.35 -4.46 -6.13
N ALA A 108 -12.56 -5.29 -5.11
CA ALA A 108 -12.04 -6.66 -5.07
C ALA A 108 -12.46 -7.47 -6.32
N LYS A 109 -13.74 -7.36 -6.71
CA LYS A 109 -14.26 -8.00 -7.92
C LYS A 109 -13.65 -7.41 -9.20
N ALA A 110 -13.45 -6.10 -9.25
CA ALA A 110 -12.85 -5.40 -10.39
C ALA A 110 -11.39 -5.85 -10.60
N MET A 111 -10.60 -5.92 -9.53
CA MET A 111 -9.22 -6.44 -9.53
C MET A 111 -9.17 -7.88 -10.07
N LYS A 112 -10.01 -8.78 -9.55
CA LYS A 112 -10.11 -10.17 -10.03
C LYS A 112 -10.42 -10.23 -11.54
N GLY A 113 -11.38 -9.44 -12.00
CA GLY A 113 -11.77 -9.38 -13.41
C GLY A 113 -10.67 -8.82 -14.32
N TYR A 114 -9.87 -7.86 -13.83
CA TYR A 114 -8.74 -7.31 -14.58
C TYR A 114 -7.61 -8.33 -14.73
N CYS A 115 -7.29 -9.06 -13.67
CA CYS A 115 -6.24 -10.08 -13.65
C CYS A 115 -6.56 -11.33 -14.47
N GLN A 116 -7.80 -11.49 -14.95
CA GLN A 116 -8.14 -12.51 -15.95
C GLN A 116 -7.62 -12.18 -17.35
N GLN A 117 -7.25 -10.92 -17.60
CA GLN A 117 -6.85 -10.41 -18.93
C GLN A 117 -5.47 -9.74 -18.92
N ASN A 118 -4.85 -9.60 -17.75
CA ASN A 118 -3.59 -8.89 -17.56
C ASN A 118 -2.74 -9.62 -16.53
N GLU A 119 -1.43 -9.41 -16.61
CA GLU A 119 -0.45 -9.94 -15.66
C GLU A 119 -0.69 -9.39 -14.24
N CYS A 120 -0.87 -10.28 -13.27
CA CYS A 120 -1.08 -9.97 -11.86
C CYS A 120 -0.44 -11.06 -10.98
N GLN A 121 0.88 -11.20 -11.03
CA GLN A 121 1.61 -12.25 -10.34
C GLN A 121 1.67 -12.04 -8.81
N PHE A 122 1.46 -10.82 -8.33
CA PHE A 122 1.26 -10.54 -6.90
C PHE A 122 0.42 -9.27 -6.70
N SER A 123 0.18 -8.90 -5.44
CA SER A 123 -0.40 -7.59 -5.11
C SER A 123 0.23 -7.01 -3.86
N VAL A 124 0.04 -5.69 -3.68
CA VAL A 124 0.47 -4.95 -2.50
C VAL A 124 -0.73 -4.22 -1.90
N MET A 125 -0.83 -4.28 -0.56
CA MET A 125 -1.90 -3.68 0.23
C MET A 125 -1.32 -2.59 1.15
N ALA A 126 -1.63 -1.33 0.86
CA ALA A 126 -0.98 -0.13 1.41
C ALA A 126 -1.62 0.37 2.72
N GLY A 127 -2.04 -0.53 3.61
CA GLY A 127 -2.57 -0.17 4.93
C GLY A 127 -4.03 0.26 4.95
N ASP A 128 -4.51 0.55 6.17
CA ASP A 128 -5.93 0.76 6.51
C ASP A 128 -6.80 -0.39 6.03
N ASN A 129 -6.37 -1.56 6.49
CA ASN A 129 -6.86 -2.86 6.12
C ASN A 129 -8.15 -3.20 6.88
N ILE A 130 -8.42 -2.54 8.01
CA ILE A 130 -9.59 -2.75 8.86
C ILE A 130 -10.11 -1.40 9.41
N TYR A 131 -11.24 -0.95 8.88
CA TYR A 131 -11.95 0.22 9.41
C TYR A 131 -13.04 -0.17 10.42
N PRO A 132 -13.38 0.75 11.35
CA PRO A 132 -12.70 2.03 11.62
C PRO A 132 -11.56 1.90 12.63
N ASP A 133 -11.36 0.74 13.23
CA ASP A 133 -10.66 0.64 14.51
C ASP A 133 -9.55 -0.42 14.53
N GLY A 134 -9.24 -1.06 13.41
CA GLY A 134 -8.36 -2.22 13.42
C GLY A 134 -9.04 -3.42 14.06
N ALA A 135 -8.25 -4.46 14.32
CA ALA A 135 -8.69 -5.56 15.17
C ALA A 135 -8.93 -5.04 16.60
N THR A 136 -10.07 -5.41 17.18
CA THR A 136 -10.53 -4.86 18.47
C THR A 136 -10.40 -5.84 19.61
N LEU A 137 -10.00 -7.10 19.36
CA LEU A 137 -9.97 -8.17 20.34
C LEU A 137 -11.33 -8.37 21.04
N GLY A 138 -12.42 -8.12 20.30
CA GLY A 138 -13.79 -8.23 20.80
C GLY A 138 -14.29 -7.03 21.61
N LEU A 139 -13.52 -5.94 21.76
CA LEU A 139 -13.93 -4.76 22.53
C LEU A 139 -15.20 -4.07 22.01
N ASP A 140 -15.51 -4.22 20.73
CA ASP A 140 -16.73 -3.73 20.10
C ASP A 140 -17.84 -4.81 20.00
N GLY A 141 -17.67 -5.94 20.69
CA GLY A 141 -18.60 -7.06 20.69
C GLY A 141 -18.50 -7.97 19.45
N LYS A 142 -17.49 -7.77 18.60
CA LYS A 142 -17.26 -8.57 17.38
C LYS A 142 -15.91 -9.25 17.39
N ASP A 143 -15.93 -10.56 17.15
CA ASP A 143 -14.74 -11.40 17.09
C ASP A 143 -13.85 -11.07 15.88
N ASP A 144 -12.53 -11.07 16.10
CA ASP A 144 -11.56 -10.77 15.04
C ASP A 144 -11.53 -11.84 13.94
N THR A 145 -11.90 -13.09 14.23
CA THR A 145 -11.99 -14.13 13.18
C THR A 145 -13.05 -13.76 12.14
N THR A 146 -14.23 -13.34 12.60
CA THR A 146 -15.31 -12.88 11.70
C THR A 146 -14.89 -11.61 10.97
N ARG A 147 -14.23 -10.68 11.67
CA ARG A 147 -13.71 -9.45 11.06
C ARG A 147 -12.71 -9.73 9.94
N PHE A 148 -11.75 -10.62 10.18
CA PHE A 148 -10.76 -11.02 9.18
C PHE A 148 -11.41 -11.79 8.02
N ASP A 149 -12.41 -12.62 8.29
CA ASP A 149 -13.18 -13.28 7.21
C ASP A 149 -13.92 -12.25 6.34
N ASP A 150 -14.60 -11.28 6.94
CA ASP A 150 -15.38 -10.25 6.25
C ASP A 150 -14.53 -9.26 5.45
N MET A 151 -13.37 -8.86 5.97
CA MET A 151 -12.54 -7.81 5.39
C MET A 151 -11.36 -8.34 4.57
N PHE A 152 -10.94 -9.60 4.80
CA PHE A 152 -9.81 -10.19 4.08
C PHE A 152 -10.24 -11.38 3.24
N VAL A 153 -10.71 -12.46 3.87
CA VAL A 153 -10.89 -13.76 3.19
C VAL A 153 -11.97 -13.68 2.11
N LYS A 154 -13.16 -13.19 2.43
CA LYS A 154 -14.26 -13.08 1.46
C LYS A 154 -13.92 -12.17 0.26
N PRO A 155 -13.42 -10.93 0.44
CA PRO A 155 -13.10 -10.08 -0.70
C PRO A 155 -11.85 -10.54 -1.45
N PHE A 156 -10.75 -10.89 -0.77
CA PHE A 156 -9.43 -11.04 -1.40
C PHE A 156 -8.84 -12.45 -1.33
N GLY A 157 -9.40 -13.38 -0.56
CA GLY A 157 -8.84 -14.72 -0.31
C GLY A 157 -8.65 -15.58 -1.57
N ASP A 158 -9.47 -15.38 -2.60
CA ASP A 158 -9.36 -16.09 -3.89
C ASP A 158 -8.52 -15.34 -4.94
N MET A 159 -7.87 -14.22 -4.58
CA MET A 159 -6.93 -13.56 -5.48
C MET A 159 -5.75 -14.48 -5.78
N GLY A 160 -5.41 -14.63 -7.05
CA GLY A 160 -4.32 -15.52 -7.48
C GLY A 160 -4.54 -16.99 -7.12
N LYS A 161 -5.80 -17.45 -6.95
CA LYS A 161 -6.13 -18.83 -6.56
C LYS A 161 -5.49 -19.94 -7.41
N ASP A 162 -5.12 -19.63 -8.66
CA ASP A 162 -4.52 -20.57 -9.60
C ASP A 162 -2.97 -20.53 -9.56
N ASP A 163 -2.39 -19.69 -8.69
CA ASP A 163 -0.97 -19.51 -8.46
C ASP A 163 -0.63 -19.71 -6.96
N PRO A 164 0.06 -20.81 -6.58
CA PRO A 164 0.40 -21.09 -5.19
C PRO A 164 1.41 -20.12 -4.57
N ASP A 165 2.12 -19.36 -5.40
CA ASP A 165 3.14 -18.37 -5.02
C ASP A 165 2.58 -16.95 -4.96
N TYR A 166 1.37 -16.71 -5.47
CA TYR A 166 0.71 -15.42 -5.38
C TYR A 166 0.55 -14.98 -3.93
N ARG A 167 0.95 -13.74 -3.64
CA ARG A 167 0.81 -13.11 -2.32
C ARG A 167 0.28 -11.68 -2.43
N ILE A 168 -0.35 -11.24 -1.35
CA ILE A 168 -0.72 -9.85 -1.08
C ILE A 168 0.20 -9.33 0.02
N TYR A 169 1.26 -8.63 -0.36
CA TYR A 169 2.23 -8.05 0.58
C TYR A 169 1.64 -6.81 1.22
N THR A 170 1.54 -6.79 2.54
CA THR A 170 0.70 -5.83 3.26
C THR A 170 1.50 -4.96 4.21
N ALA A 171 1.21 -3.66 4.23
CA ALA A 171 1.59 -2.71 5.27
C ALA A 171 0.42 -2.48 6.23
N LEU A 172 0.68 -1.99 7.45
CA LEU A 172 -0.36 -1.46 8.33
C LEU A 172 -0.58 0.04 8.11
N GLY A 173 -1.81 0.49 8.33
CA GLY A 173 -2.17 1.91 8.37
C GLY A 173 -2.62 2.37 9.76
N ASN A 174 -2.91 3.66 9.89
CA ASN A 174 -3.26 4.28 11.17
C ASN A 174 -4.58 3.72 11.75
N HIS A 175 -5.51 3.25 10.90
CA HIS A 175 -6.73 2.59 11.35
C HIS A 175 -6.48 1.20 11.93
N ASP A 176 -5.52 0.45 11.39
CA ASP A 176 -5.15 -0.88 11.91
C ASP A 176 -4.57 -0.79 13.32
N TRP A 177 -3.90 0.33 13.61
CA TRP A 177 -3.35 0.69 14.91
C TRP A 177 -4.36 1.40 15.84
N ASN A 178 -5.60 1.64 15.43
CA ASN A 178 -6.46 2.61 16.11
C ASN A 178 -6.90 2.17 17.51
N THR A 179 -7.06 0.87 17.76
CA THR A 179 -7.53 0.36 19.07
C THR A 179 -6.39 0.02 20.03
N SER A 180 -5.43 -0.79 19.59
CA SER A 180 -4.35 -1.29 20.44
C SER A 180 -3.24 -1.91 19.61
N ARG A 181 -2.05 -2.04 20.20
CA ARG A 181 -0.95 -2.81 19.58
C ARG A 181 -1.27 -4.30 19.51
N GLU A 182 -1.94 -4.85 20.51
CA GLU A 182 -2.34 -6.26 20.53
C GLU A 182 -3.30 -6.58 19.38
N GLY A 183 -4.20 -5.65 19.04
CA GLY A 183 -5.06 -5.70 17.86
C GLY A 183 -4.27 -5.64 16.56
N ALA A 184 -3.42 -4.63 16.37
CA ALA A 184 -2.55 -4.53 15.19
C ALA A 184 -1.72 -5.83 15.00
N MET A 185 -1.13 -6.36 16.07
CA MET A 185 -0.38 -7.61 16.01
C MET A 185 -1.26 -8.85 15.79
N ALA A 186 -2.57 -8.82 16.10
CA ALA A 186 -3.49 -9.89 15.74
C ALA A 186 -3.68 -9.97 14.22
N GLN A 187 -3.79 -8.82 13.55
CA GLN A 187 -3.79 -8.76 12.10
C GLN A 187 -2.46 -9.27 11.50
N VAL A 188 -1.32 -8.83 12.05
CA VAL A 188 0.00 -9.31 11.59
C VAL A 188 0.09 -10.83 11.66
N ARG A 189 -0.26 -11.44 12.80
CA ARG A 189 -0.25 -12.91 12.97
C ARG A 189 -1.18 -13.63 11.99
N PHE A 190 -2.34 -13.03 11.70
CA PHE A 190 -3.24 -13.55 10.68
C PHE A 190 -2.58 -13.52 9.29
N MET A 191 -1.98 -12.40 8.89
CA MET A 191 -1.36 -12.25 7.57
C MET A 191 -0.02 -13.02 7.42
N GLU A 192 0.68 -13.33 8.51
CA GLU A 192 1.85 -14.22 8.52
C GLU A 192 1.47 -15.69 8.22
N THR A 193 0.22 -16.08 8.50
CA THR A 193 -0.21 -17.49 8.44
C THR A 193 -1.25 -17.77 7.36
N GLN A 194 -2.03 -16.77 6.96
CA GLN A 194 -3.16 -16.93 6.05
C GLN A 194 -2.82 -16.49 4.62
N LYS A 195 -2.68 -17.46 3.71
CA LYS A 195 -2.62 -17.16 2.26
C LYS A 195 -3.96 -16.60 1.75
N PRO A 196 -3.94 -15.71 0.74
CA PRO A 196 -2.77 -15.21 0.00
C PRO A 196 -2.08 -14.02 0.69
N PHE A 197 -2.50 -13.59 1.88
CA PHE A 197 -1.87 -12.46 2.57
C PHE A 197 -0.43 -12.79 2.98
N TYR A 198 0.37 -11.75 3.10
CA TYR A 198 1.75 -11.86 3.55
C TYR A 198 2.13 -10.63 4.36
N MET A 199 2.62 -10.89 5.57
CA MET A 199 3.41 -9.98 6.40
C MET A 199 4.53 -10.80 7.05
N ASP A 200 5.60 -10.11 7.47
CA ASP A 200 6.66 -10.66 8.32
C ASP A 200 7.00 -9.58 9.35
N GLY A 201 6.19 -9.51 10.41
CA GLY A 201 6.14 -8.32 11.26
C GLY A 201 5.59 -7.06 10.56
N ILE A 202 5.77 -5.90 11.20
CA ILE A 202 5.17 -4.62 10.77
C ILE A 202 6.03 -3.84 9.75
N PHE A 203 7.32 -4.18 9.63
CA PHE A 203 8.21 -3.69 8.57
C PHE A 203 9.17 -4.83 8.18
N TYR A 204 9.37 -5.03 6.87
CA TYR A 204 10.14 -6.16 6.35
C TYR A 204 10.60 -5.90 4.91
N THR A 205 11.53 -6.72 4.42
CA THR A 205 11.82 -6.79 2.99
C THR A 205 11.52 -8.18 2.46
N VAL A 206 11.06 -8.26 1.22
CA VAL A 206 10.70 -9.54 0.60
C VAL A 206 10.91 -9.46 -0.91
N LYS A 207 11.38 -10.55 -1.50
CA LYS A 207 11.50 -10.71 -2.96
C LYS A 207 10.36 -11.61 -3.43
N PRO A 208 9.33 -11.07 -4.11
CA PRO A 208 8.24 -11.90 -4.61
C PRO A 208 8.77 -13.00 -5.53
N PRO A 209 8.27 -14.26 -5.42
CA PRO A 209 8.74 -15.35 -6.27
C PRO A 209 8.66 -15.03 -7.76
N ALA A 210 7.59 -14.35 -8.18
CA ALA A 210 7.37 -13.88 -9.55
C ALA A 210 8.48 -12.96 -10.08
N GLY A 211 9.18 -12.26 -9.21
CA GLY A 211 10.29 -11.38 -9.58
C GLY A 211 11.61 -12.10 -9.77
N ASN A 212 11.73 -13.41 -9.45
CA ASN A 212 12.96 -14.20 -9.55
C ASN A 212 14.23 -13.48 -9.01
N GLY A 213 14.08 -12.73 -7.91
CA GLY A 213 15.16 -11.96 -7.30
C GLY A 213 15.38 -10.55 -7.86
N ASP A 214 14.79 -10.21 -9.01
CA ASP A 214 14.87 -8.91 -9.67
C ASP A 214 13.94 -7.86 -9.04
N ILE A 215 12.94 -8.27 -8.26
CA ILE A 215 12.05 -7.35 -7.53
C ILE A 215 12.27 -7.56 -6.03
N GLU A 216 12.47 -6.46 -5.30
CA GLU A 216 12.42 -6.44 -3.84
C GLU A 216 11.45 -5.36 -3.35
N LEU A 217 10.57 -5.77 -2.45
CA LEU A 217 9.64 -4.90 -1.74
C LEU A 217 10.25 -4.52 -0.39
N PHE A 218 10.14 -3.23 -0.03
CA PHE A 218 10.55 -2.67 1.25
C PHE A 218 9.30 -2.13 1.94
N VAL A 219 8.74 -2.93 2.84
CA VAL A 219 7.49 -2.60 3.54
C VAL A 219 7.84 -1.91 4.86
N ILE A 220 7.28 -0.73 5.09
CA ILE A 220 7.54 0.11 6.26
C ILE A 220 6.24 0.45 7.00
N ASP A 221 6.32 0.51 8.33
CA ASP A 221 5.21 0.98 9.16
C ASP A 221 5.35 2.50 9.39
N THR A 222 4.69 3.26 8.52
CA THR A 222 4.72 4.73 8.60
C THR A 222 4.04 5.30 9.84
N GLU A 223 3.08 4.58 10.46
CA GLU A 223 2.42 5.04 11.69
C GLU A 223 3.39 4.98 12.87
N VAL A 224 4.13 3.88 13.01
CA VAL A 224 5.17 3.74 14.04
C VAL A 224 6.33 4.71 13.82
N MET A 225 6.71 4.99 12.57
CA MET A 225 7.73 6.02 12.24
C MET A 225 7.27 7.42 12.67
N LEU A 226 6.03 7.81 12.32
CA LEU A 226 5.45 9.11 12.71
C LEU A 226 5.32 9.23 14.23
N ALA A 227 4.90 8.16 14.92
CA ALA A 227 4.80 8.13 16.37
C ALA A 227 6.15 8.24 17.11
N ALA A 228 7.28 8.12 16.40
CA ALA A 228 8.62 8.25 16.95
C ALA A 228 9.13 9.70 17.02
N VAL A 229 8.43 10.63 16.36
CA VAL A 229 8.85 12.02 16.18
C VAL A 229 7.70 12.99 16.46
N GLU A 230 8.01 14.29 16.53
CA GLU A 230 6.99 15.32 16.67
C GLU A 230 6.33 15.59 15.31
N VAL A 231 5.01 15.51 15.27
CA VAL A 231 4.20 15.87 14.10
C VAL A 231 3.24 16.97 14.53
N LYS A 232 3.19 18.06 13.77
CA LYS A 232 2.23 19.12 14.01
C LYS A 232 0.85 18.71 13.49
N GLU A 233 -0.19 19.23 14.11
CA GLU A 233 -1.55 19.12 13.56
C GLU A 233 -1.57 19.72 12.13
N ALA A 234 -2.47 19.27 11.27
CA ALA A 234 -2.56 19.77 9.89
C ALA A 234 -3.87 20.53 9.70
N GLU A 235 -3.78 21.84 9.49
CA GLU A 235 -4.94 22.70 9.19
C GLU A 235 -4.65 23.56 7.96
N LEU A 236 -5.69 23.85 7.17
CA LEU A 236 -5.58 24.73 6.01
C LEU A 236 -6.28 26.07 6.29
N ASN A 237 -5.75 27.14 5.70
CA ASN A 237 -6.49 28.38 5.58
C ASN A 237 -7.64 28.22 4.57
N PRO A 238 -8.67 29.10 4.60
CA PRO A 238 -9.79 29.03 3.65
C PRO A 238 -9.40 29.11 2.17
N ASP A 239 -8.22 29.67 1.84
CA ASP A 239 -7.69 29.73 0.47
C ASP A 239 -6.92 28.45 0.05
N GLY A 240 -6.88 27.44 0.92
CA GLY A 240 -6.16 26.18 0.72
C GLY A 240 -4.68 26.24 1.07
N SER A 241 -4.13 27.38 1.48
CA SER A 241 -2.75 27.44 1.95
C SER A 241 -2.58 26.74 3.29
N GLU A 242 -1.39 26.19 3.54
CA GLU A 242 -1.06 25.56 4.81
C GLU A 242 -1.11 26.58 5.95
N LYS A 243 -1.86 26.26 7.01
CA LYS A 243 -1.90 27.08 8.22
C LYS A 243 -0.75 26.66 9.13
N VAL A 244 0.05 27.64 9.54
CA VAL A 244 1.10 27.42 10.54
C VAL A 244 0.48 27.50 11.93
N HIS A 245 0.58 26.41 12.69
CA HIS A 245 0.34 26.40 14.13
C HIS A 245 1.40 25.57 14.85
N ASP A 246 1.37 25.62 16.17
CA ASP A 246 2.31 24.91 17.05
C ASP A 246 1.65 23.78 17.84
N GLU A 247 0.40 23.43 17.52
CA GLU A 247 -0.27 22.26 18.12
C GLU A 247 0.32 20.97 17.57
N ILE A 248 0.57 20.02 18.47
CA ILE A 248 1.21 18.73 18.18
C ILE A 248 0.13 17.66 18.08
N ASP A 249 0.12 16.92 16.98
CA ASP A 249 -0.66 15.69 16.83
C ASP A 249 -0.04 14.62 17.74
N THR A 250 -0.71 14.34 18.86
CA THR A 250 -0.18 13.45 19.88
C THR A 250 -0.39 11.99 19.46
N PRO A 251 0.69 11.20 19.25
CA PRO A 251 0.54 9.83 18.82
C PRO A 251 -0.06 8.98 19.94
N LYS A 252 -0.77 7.91 19.53
CA LYS A 252 -1.31 6.92 20.47
C LYS A 252 -0.15 6.22 21.19
N GLU A 253 -0.24 6.01 22.50
CA GLU A 253 0.87 5.43 23.28
C GLU A 253 1.35 4.07 22.76
N TRP A 254 0.44 3.27 22.19
CA TRP A 254 0.78 1.95 21.65
C TRP A 254 1.38 1.97 20.24
N THR A 255 1.31 3.08 19.50
CA THR A 255 1.99 3.23 18.20
C THR A 255 3.44 3.66 18.35
N LYS A 256 3.83 4.22 19.51
CA LYS A 256 5.23 4.56 19.80
C LYS A 256 6.16 3.33 19.68
N PRO A 257 7.38 3.49 19.15
CA PRO A 257 8.36 2.41 19.07
C PRO A 257 8.66 1.76 20.43
N GLN A 258 8.47 0.44 20.53
CA GLN A 258 8.71 -0.36 21.73
C GLN A 258 10.05 -1.09 21.67
N THR A 259 10.48 -1.53 20.48
CA THR A 259 11.74 -2.26 20.28
C THR A 259 12.86 -1.38 19.74
N GLU A 260 14.10 -1.86 19.85
CA GLU A 260 15.25 -1.18 19.22
C GLU A 260 15.14 -1.18 17.69
N ALA A 261 14.58 -2.25 17.10
CA ALA A 261 14.36 -2.34 15.67
C ALA A 261 13.36 -1.29 15.18
N GLU A 262 12.26 -1.07 15.91
CA GLU A 262 11.27 -0.02 15.60
C GLU A 262 11.87 1.38 15.76
N ARG A 263 12.66 1.63 16.82
CA ARG A 263 13.35 2.92 17.01
C ARG A 263 14.36 3.22 15.90
N ASN A 264 14.96 2.18 15.33
CA ASN A 264 15.95 2.30 14.25
C ASN A 264 15.34 1.99 12.86
N MET A 265 14.02 2.04 12.70
CA MET A 265 13.35 1.63 11.45
C MET A 265 13.82 2.45 10.23
N VAL A 266 14.05 3.76 10.40
CA VAL A 266 14.58 4.64 9.33
C VAL A 266 15.97 4.19 8.88
N SER A 267 16.89 3.95 9.82
CA SER A 267 18.24 3.47 9.50
C SER A 267 18.25 2.04 8.94
N TRP A 268 17.37 1.18 9.44
CA TRP A 268 17.15 -0.16 8.89
C TRP A 268 16.69 -0.05 7.42
N PHE A 269 15.71 0.80 7.14
CA PHE A 269 15.14 0.99 5.81
C PHE A 269 16.19 1.49 4.82
N GLU A 270 16.95 2.53 5.18
CA GLU A 270 18.05 3.04 4.35
C GLU A 270 19.09 1.94 4.08
N SER A 271 19.51 1.21 5.11
CA SER A 271 20.48 0.12 4.99
C SER A 271 19.98 -0.99 4.06
N LYS A 272 18.70 -1.37 4.15
CA LYS A 272 18.10 -2.39 3.30
C LYS A 272 18.05 -1.95 1.84
N LEU A 273 17.60 -0.74 1.58
CA LEU A 273 17.56 -0.19 0.23
C LEU A 273 18.96 -0.11 -0.40
N LYS A 274 19.93 0.43 0.35
CA LYS A 274 21.31 0.61 -0.11
C LYS A 274 22.00 -0.72 -0.46
N ASN A 275 21.75 -1.76 0.34
CA ASN A 275 22.41 -3.06 0.19
C ASN A 275 21.68 -4.02 -0.76
N SER A 276 20.48 -3.67 -1.23
CA SER A 276 19.73 -4.52 -2.14
C SER A 276 20.34 -4.53 -3.54
N THR A 277 20.53 -5.74 -4.07
CA THR A 277 20.98 -5.98 -5.45
C THR A 277 19.83 -6.18 -6.42
N ALA A 278 18.57 -6.10 -5.98
CA ALA A 278 17.42 -6.26 -6.85
C ALA A 278 17.40 -5.18 -7.94
N ARG A 279 16.95 -5.57 -9.13
CA ARG A 279 16.76 -4.67 -10.27
C ARG A 279 15.77 -3.57 -9.90
N TRP A 280 14.56 -3.93 -9.47
CA TRP A 280 13.50 -3.03 -9.01
C TRP A 280 13.41 -3.02 -7.49
N LYS A 281 13.44 -1.82 -6.90
CA LYS A 281 13.29 -1.59 -5.47
C LYS A 281 12.03 -0.78 -5.21
N LEU A 282 10.98 -1.44 -4.73
CA LEU A 282 9.66 -0.85 -4.54
C LEU A 282 9.39 -0.67 -3.04
N VAL A 283 9.05 0.53 -2.62
CA VAL A 283 8.75 0.83 -1.22
C VAL A 283 7.24 0.84 -1.02
N LEU A 284 6.76 0.19 0.03
CA LEU A 284 5.35 0.14 0.41
C LEU A 284 5.19 0.70 1.82
N GLY A 285 4.35 1.71 1.97
CA GLY A 285 3.93 2.28 3.25
C GLY A 285 2.47 2.67 3.21
N HIS A 286 1.95 3.20 4.31
CA HIS A 286 0.56 3.66 4.35
C HIS A 286 0.45 5.17 4.03
N HIS A 287 1.18 6.01 4.77
CA HIS A 287 1.09 7.46 4.63
C HIS A 287 1.86 7.98 3.41
N PRO A 288 1.25 8.78 2.52
CA PRO A 288 1.91 9.35 1.35
C PRO A 288 2.95 10.42 1.73
N ILE A 289 3.94 10.64 0.85
CA ILE A 289 4.85 11.79 0.95
C ILE A 289 4.35 13.00 0.14
N TRP A 290 3.41 12.81 -0.78
CA TRP A 290 2.63 13.84 -1.47
C TRP A 290 1.18 13.37 -1.63
N SER A 291 0.22 14.25 -1.39
CA SER A 291 -1.18 13.98 -1.67
C SER A 291 -1.97 15.27 -1.83
N SER A 292 -3.11 15.18 -2.49
CA SER A 292 -3.96 16.34 -2.78
C SER A 292 -5.17 16.47 -1.84
N GLY A 293 -5.22 15.68 -0.75
CA GLY A 293 -6.34 15.66 0.21
C GLY A 293 -6.32 16.81 1.23
N GLY A 294 -5.14 17.31 1.60
CA GLY A 294 -4.97 18.54 2.40
C GLY A 294 -5.16 18.40 3.91
N SER A 295 -5.56 17.23 4.41
CA SER A 295 -5.78 17.02 5.85
C SER A 295 -4.59 16.40 6.60
N LYS A 296 -3.53 16.06 5.88
CA LYS A 296 -2.41 15.21 6.37
C LYS A 296 -1.03 15.66 5.88
N PHE A 297 -0.90 16.94 5.51
CA PHE A 297 0.32 17.45 4.88
C PHE A 297 1.52 17.56 5.84
N GLU A 298 1.30 17.73 7.15
CA GLU A 298 2.38 17.73 8.15
C GLU A 298 2.98 16.33 8.37
N GLN A 299 2.16 15.27 8.36
CA GLN A 299 2.66 13.89 8.36
C GLN A 299 3.52 13.62 7.12
N ALA A 300 3.06 14.06 5.95
CA ALA A 300 3.83 13.96 4.71
C ALA A 300 5.14 14.76 4.77
N ARG A 301 5.15 15.97 5.38
CA ARG A 301 6.35 16.79 5.60
C ARG A 301 7.39 16.04 6.43
N VAL A 302 6.98 15.50 7.57
CA VAL A 302 7.85 14.74 8.46
C VAL A 302 8.37 13.47 7.77
N LEU A 303 7.52 12.74 7.04
CA LEU A 303 7.97 11.56 6.29
C LEU A 303 8.98 11.91 5.19
N ARG A 304 8.84 13.05 4.51
CA ARG A 304 9.86 13.50 3.56
C ARG A 304 11.21 13.70 4.25
N GLU A 305 11.26 14.23 5.46
CA GLU A 305 12.51 14.34 6.22
C GLU A 305 13.10 12.96 6.60
N LEU A 306 12.25 12.01 6.98
CA LEU A 306 12.68 10.69 7.46
C LEU A 306 13.14 9.75 6.35
N ILE A 307 12.38 9.64 5.25
CA ILE A 307 12.52 8.53 4.29
C ILE A 307 12.82 8.96 2.84
N LEU A 308 12.54 10.21 2.45
CA LEU A 308 12.84 10.69 1.09
C LEU A 308 14.33 10.59 0.75
N PRO A 309 15.30 10.91 1.65
CA PRO A 309 16.72 10.78 1.32
C PRO A 309 17.12 9.37 0.89
N ALA A 310 16.62 8.34 1.57
CA ALA A 310 16.90 6.95 1.21
C ALA A 310 16.20 6.55 -0.10
N MET A 311 14.93 6.93 -0.26
CA MET A 311 14.17 6.60 -1.47
C MET A 311 14.74 7.29 -2.72
N CYS A 312 15.08 8.57 -2.64
CA CYS A 312 15.69 9.31 -3.74
C CYS A 312 17.00 8.68 -4.22
N LYS A 313 17.83 8.17 -3.30
CA LYS A 313 19.10 7.51 -3.62
C LYS A 313 18.96 6.10 -4.21
N TYR A 314 17.96 5.34 -3.75
CA TYR A 314 17.98 3.89 -3.95
C TYR A 314 16.68 3.30 -4.51
N ALA A 315 15.52 3.87 -4.23
CA ALA A 315 14.23 3.30 -4.60
C ALA A 315 13.78 3.70 -6.02
N ASP A 316 12.93 2.85 -6.62
CA ASP A 316 12.31 3.09 -7.92
C ASP A 316 10.91 3.72 -7.82
N MET A 317 10.13 3.28 -6.83
CA MET A 317 8.75 3.73 -6.63
C MET A 317 8.39 3.66 -5.15
N TYR A 318 7.63 4.64 -4.66
CA TYR A 318 6.95 4.59 -3.37
C TYR A 318 5.44 4.39 -3.58
N ILE A 319 4.85 3.39 -2.92
CA ILE A 319 3.43 3.05 -3.01
C ILE A 319 2.78 3.29 -1.65
N ALA A 320 1.69 4.06 -1.63
CA ALA A 320 0.98 4.47 -0.43
C ALA A 320 -0.55 4.44 -0.58
N GLY A 321 -1.26 4.53 0.54
CA GLY A 321 -2.72 4.67 0.62
C GLY A 321 -3.08 5.96 1.39
N HIS A 322 -3.87 5.82 2.45
CA HIS A 322 -4.26 6.82 3.46
C HIS A 322 -5.23 7.89 2.97
N GLU A 323 -4.94 8.47 1.80
CA GLU A 323 -5.88 9.36 1.13
C GLU A 323 -6.83 8.54 0.25
N HIS A 324 -8.12 8.85 0.35
CA HIS A 324 -9.17 8.06 -0.31
C HIS A 324 -9.37 8.48 -1.78
N SER A 325 -8.25 8.50 -2.49
CA SER A 325 -8.06 8.95 -3.87
C SER A 325 -7.08 8.03 -4.62
N LEU A 326 -7.01 8.23 -5.94
CA LEU A 326 -5.95 7.68 -6.78
C LEU A 326 -5.10 8.83 -7.30
N GLU A 327 -3.79 8.77 -7.06
CA GLU A 327 -2.87 9.84 -7.45
C GLU A 327 -1.53 9.26 -7.94
N LEU A 328 -0.88 9.98 -8.85
CA LEU A 328 0.49 9.70 -9.28
C LEU A 328 1.29 10.99 -9.25
N HIS A 329 2.40 10.95 -8.54
CA HIS A 329 3.30 12.07 -8.34
C HIS A 329 4.73 11.68 -8.73
N GLU A 330 5.51 12.68 -9.11
CA GLU A 330 6.96 12.62 -9.22
C GLU A 330 7.56 13.62 -8.24
N ASP A 331 8.47 13.16 -7.39
CA ASP A 331 9.35 14.03 -6.60
C ASP A 331 10.68 14.20 -7.35
N SER A 332 11.07 15.43 -7.66
CA SER A 332 12.32 15.73 -8.37
C SER A 332 13.58 15.33 -7.60
N CYS A 333 13.46 15.03 -6.31
CA CYS A 333 14.56 14.78 -5.38
C CYS A 333 15.53 15.96 -5.25
N GLU A 334 15.17 17.17 -5.67
CA GLU A 334 16.02 18.37 -5.56
C GLU A 334 16.30 18.74 -4.10
N THR A 335 15.37 18.45 -3.19
CA THR A 335 15.58 18.63 -1.75
C THR A 335 16.63 17.67 -1.17
N VAL A 336 16.96 16.59 -1.88
CA VAL A 336 17.97 15.60 -1.48
C VAL A 336 19.29 15.80 -2.21
N PHE A 337 19.25 16.08 -3.52
CA PHE A 337 20.44 16.18 -4.38
C PHE A 337 20.90 17.61 -4.67
N GLY A 338 20.10 18.60 -4.31
CA GLY A 338 20.30 20.01 -4.61
C GLY A 338 19.49 20.48 -5.83
N ASP A 339 19.27 21.79 -5.88
CA ASP A 339 18.55 22.46 -6.95
C ASP A 339 19.18 22.19 -8.33
N GLY A 340 18.35 21.95 -9.34
CA GLY A 340 18.82 21.69 -10.71
C GLY A 340 19.43 20.30 -10.92
N THR A 341 19.21 19.37 -9.99
CA THR A 341 19.59 17.96 -10.15
C THR A 341 19.05 17.36 -11.45
N GLU A 342 19.88 16.59 -12.16
CA GLU A 342 19.48 15.82 -13.35
C GLU A 342 19.16 14.35 -13.00
N GLN A 343 19.11 14.02 -11.70
CA GLN A 343 18.70 12.69 -11.25
C GLN A 343 17.25 12.42 -11.69
N PRO A 344 16.93 11.19 -12.14
CA PRO A 344 15.55 10.84 -12.48
C PRO A 344 14.63 11.08 -11.27
N PRO A 345 13.37 11.53 -11.41
CA PRO A 345 12.48 11.76 -10.27
C PRO A 345 12.08 10.45 -9.58
N LEU A 346 11.71 10.50 -8.30
CA LEU A 346 11.10 9.39 -7.57
C LEU A 346 9.60 9.37 -7.86
N LEU A 347 9.09 8.24 -8.36
CA LEU A 347 7.65 8.08 -8.57
C LEU A 347 6.96 7.72 -7.25
N GLN A 348 5.87 8.40 -6.93
CA GLN A 348 4.95 8.02 -5.86
C GLN A 348 3.58 7.66 -6.43
N LEU A 349 3.13 6.46 -6.12
CA LEU A 349 1.81 5.92 -6.45
C LEU A 349 0.91 5.91 -5.20
N LEU A 350 -0.14 6.72 -5.22
CA LEU A 350 -1.17 6.73 -4.18
C LEU A 350 -2.37 5.91 -4.67
N SER A 351 -2.71 4.83 -3.96
CA SER A 351 -3.79 3.91 -4.30
C SER A 351 -4.73 3.60 -3.13
N GLY A 352 -5.26 4.62 -2.47
CA GLY A 352 -6.08 4.50 -1.25
C GLY A 352 -7.60 4.51 -1.49
N ALA A 353 -8.07 4.13 -2.68
CA ALA A 353 -9.47 4.24 -3.08
C ALA A 353 -10.23 2.90 -3.07
N ALA A 354 -9.75 1.88 -2.35
CA ALA A 354 -10.30 0.53 -2.51
C ALA A 354 -11.67 0.34 -1.83
N ALA A 355 -11.98 1.07 -0.75
CA ALA A 355 -13.29 0.98 -0.12
C ALA A 355 -13.93 2.31 0.27
N LYS A 356 -13.13 3.36 0.47
CA LYS A 356 -13.62 4.71 0.82
C LYS A 356 -13.30 5.69 -0.31
N GLN A 357 -13.96 6.85 -0.27
CA GLN A 357 -13.74 7.94 -1.22
C GLN A 357 -13.61 9.26 -0.47
N ARG A 358 -12.72 10.14 -0.93
CA ARG A 358 -12.61 11.52 -0.47
C ARG A 358 -12.39 12.42 -1.68
N ALA A 359 -12.88 13.65 -1.61
CA ALA A 359 -12.61 14.65 -2.62
C ALA A 359 -11.18 15.17 -2.54
N VAL A 360 -10.65 15.55 -3.69
CA VAL A 360 -9.41 16.33 -3.78
C VAL A 360 -9.68 17.73 -3.23
N ASN A 361 -8.76 18.25 -2.43
CA ASN A 361 -8.79 19.64 -2.00
C ASN A 361 -8.17 20.53 -3.10
N VAL A 362 -9.01 21.03 -4.01
CA VAL A 362 -8.56 21.79 -5.19
C VAL A 362 -7.74 23.05 -4.84
N PRO A 363 -8.16 23.89 -3.85
CA PRO A 363 -7.34 25.02 -3.40
C PRO A 363 -5.97 24.59 -2.86
N PHE A 364 -5.92 23.56 -2.00
CA PHE A 364 -4.66 23.05 -1.46
C PHE A 364 -3.75 22.45 -2.53
N LYS A 365 -4.30 21.70 -3.48
CA LYS A 365 -3.52 21.20 -4.62
C LYS A 365 -2.90 22.37 -5.41
N SER A 366 -3.69 23.41 -5.68
CA SER A 366 -3.20 24.61 -6.38
C SER A 366 -2.10 25.33 -5.59
N TYR A 367 -2.22 25.36 -4.25
CA TYR A 367 -1.17 25.84 -3.37
C TYR A 367 0.09 24.98 -3.45
N GLN A 368 -0.02 23.65 -3.40
CA GLN A 368 1.12 22.74 -3.50
C GLN A 368 1.84 22.88 -4.85
N ASP A 369 1.10 22.85 -5.97
CA ASP A 369 1.67 23.00 -7.32
C ASP A 369 2.49 24.30 -7.48
N LYS A 370 2.09 25.36 -6.75
CA LYS A 370 2.78 26.65 -6.77
C LYS A 370 4.00 26.70 -5.86
N ASN A 371 3.94 26.09 -4.68
CA ASN A 371 4.96 26.27 -3.63
C ASN A 371 5.96 25.13 -3.50
N TYR A 372 5.65 23.95 -4.05
CA TYR A 372 6.51 22.77 -4.01
C TYR A 372 6.85 22.31 -5.42
N GLN A 373 7.80 23.00 -6.06
CA GLN A 373 8.21 22.71 -7.44
C GLN A 373 8.81 21.31 -7.59
N GLN A 374 9.32 20.73 -6.50
CA GLN A 374 9.77 19.35 -6.47
C GLN A 374 8.64 18.33 -6.67
N ASN A 375 7.37 18.67 -6.36
CA ASN A 375 6.23 17.78 -6.49
C ASN A 375 5.51 18.02 -7.81
N ASN A 376 5.67 17.11 -8.76
CA ASN A 376 4.91 17.08 -10.00
C ASN A 376 3.75 16.08 -9.89
N ALA A 377 2.55 16.57 -9.61
CA ALA A 377 1.33 15.76 -9.60
C ALA A 377 0.86 15.45 -11.05
N LEU A 378 1.28 14.30 -11.58
CA LEU A 378 0.98 13.85 -12.94
C LEU A 378 -0.53 13.60 -13.17
N TRP A 379 -1.20 13.01 -12.18
CA TRP A 379 -2.63 12.75 -12.25
C TRP A 379 -3.21 12.57 -10.85
N VAL A 380 -4.41 13.10 -10.62
CA VAL A 380 -5.09 13.08 -9.32
C VAL A 380 -6.58 12.92 -9.55
N LYS A 381 -7.22 11.95 -8.87
CA LYS A 381 -8.68 11.80 -8.86
C LYS A 381 -9.19 11.30 -7.52
N GLY A 382 -10.04 12.10 -6.89
CA GLY A 382 -10.84 11.73 -5.71
C GLY A 382 -12.28 11.37 -6.10
N MET A 383 -13.11 11.08 -5.10
CA MET A 383 -14.53 10.69 -5.28
C MET A 383 -14.70 9.51 -6.24
N VAL A 384 -13.79 8.56 -6.17
CA VAL A 384 -13.78 7.33 -6.97
C VAL A 384 -13.48 6.14 -6.08
N TRP A 385 -13.99 4.97 -6.47
CA TRP A 385 -13.42 3.70 -6.03
C TRP A 385 -12.46 3.20 -7.10
N GLY A 386 -11.38 2.54 -6.69
CA GLY A 386 -10.42 2.01 -7.63
C GLY A 386 -9.18 1.43 -6.99
N TYR A 387 -8.22 1.12 -7.86
CA TYR A 387 -6.93 0.53 -7.54
C TYR A 387 -5.94 0.87 -8.66
N SER A 388 -4.69 0.46 -8.49
CA SER A 388 -3.64 0.67 -9.47
C SER A 388 -3.05 -0.65 -9.97
N HIS A 389 -2.62 -0.68 -11.22
CA HIS A 389 -1.85 -1.79 -11.79
C HIS A 389 -0.48 -1.28 -12.22
N VAL A 390 0.57 -2.05 -11.94
CA VAL A 390 1.94 -1.75 -12.36
C VAL A 390 2.48 -2.93 -13.13
N GLN A 391 2.92 -2.69 -14.37
CA GLN A 391 3.63 -3.65 -15.20
C GLN A 391 5.11 -3.30 -15.24
N LEU A 392 5.98 -4.22 -14.85
CA LEU A 392 7.43 -4.11 -14.97
C LEU A 392 7.89 -4.97 -16.14
N VAL A 393 8.50 -4.34 -17.15
CA VAL A 393 9.12 -5.02 -18.29
C VAL A 393 10.57 -4.56 -18.39
N ASP A 394 11.50 -5.43 -18.02
CA ASP A 394 12.93 -5.15 -17.88
C ASP A 394 13.19 -3.87 -17.08
N ASP A 395 13.51 -2.76 -17.76
CA ASP A 395 13.86 -1.46 -17.19
C ASP A 395 12.76 -0.40 -17.37
N VAL A 396 11.57 -0.81 -17.84
CA VAL A 396 10.41 0.06 -18.03
C VAL A 396 9.27 -0.38 -17.13
N ALA A 397 8.65 0.57 -16.45
CA ALA A 397 7.45 0.36 -15.68
C ALA A 397 6.27 1.12 -16.30
N THR A 398 5.10 0.48 -16.36
CA THR A 398 3.83 1.08 -16.78
C THR A 398 2.86 1.07 -15.61
N VAL A 399 2.46 2.24 -15.14
CA VAL A 399 1.43 2.41 -14.10
C VAL A 399 0.09 2.72 -14.76
N LYS A 400 -0.97 2.04 -14.34
CA LYS A 400 -2.35 2.32 -14.71
C LYS A 400 -3.18 2.62 -13.47
N LEU A 401 -3.92 3.71 -13.48
CA LEU A 401 -4.89 4.07 -12.44
C LEU A 401 -6.28 3.66 -12.93
N ILE A 402 -6.94 2.77 -12.19
CA ILE A 402 -8.14 2.07 -12.65
C ILE A 402 -9.28 2.34 -11.67
N THR A 403 -10.37 2.90 -12.17
CA THR A 403 -11.57 3.15 -11.38
C THR A 403 -12.63 2.09 -11.62
N THR A 404 -13.48 1.91 -10.62
CA THR A 404 -14.74 1.17 -10.74
C THR A 404 -15.92 2.11 -10.47
N PRO A 405 -17.07 1.95 -11.17
CA PRO A 405 -18.24 2.80 -10.94
C PRO A 405 -18.86 2.63 -9.55
N ASN A 406 -19.49 3.71 -9.07
CA ASN A 406 -20.20 3.79 -7.79
C ASN A 406 -21.48 2.92 -7.72
N ASP A 407 -21.92 2.35 -8.84
CA ASP A 407 -23.07 1.44 -8.90
C ASP A 407 -22.76 -0.01 -8.47
N GLY A 408 -21.49 -0.29 -8.15
CA GLY A 408 -21.06 -1.63 -7.71
C GLY A 408 -20.89 -2.64 -8.85
N SER A 409 -20.96 -2.22 -10.11
CA SER A 409 -20.83 -3.11 -11.28
C SER A 409 -19.47 -3.80 -11.40
N ALA A 410 -18.44 -3.27 -10.72
CA ALA A 410 -17.05 -3.76 -10.77
C ALA A 410 -16.42 -3.68 -12.17
N LYS A 411 -16.85 -2.73 -13.00
CA LYS A 411 -16.25 -2.49 -14.32
C LYS A 411 -14.89 -1.81 -14.16
N ASN A 412 -13.88 -2.30 -14.86
CA ASN A 412 -12.56 -1.65 -14.93
C ASN A 412 -12.55 -0.52 -15.96
N ASN A 413 -12.30 0.70 -15.52
CA ASN A 413 -12.04 1.85 -16.40
C ASN A 413 -10.61 2.35 -16.15
N VAL A 414 -9.73 2.17 -17.13
CA VAL A 414 -8.37 2.75 -17.07
C VAL A 414 -8.50 4.25 -17.33
N GLU A 415 -8.22 5.06 -16.31
CA GLU A 415 -8.35 6.52 -16.39
C GLU A 415 -7.05 7.20 -16.81
N PHE A 416 -5.92 6.62 -16.42
CA PHE A 416 -4.60 7.17 -16.66
C PHE A 416 -3.59 6.05 -16.84
N THR A 417 -2.61 6.28 -17.71
CA THR A 417 -1.48 5.37 -17.94
C THR A 417 -0.21 6.19 -18.03
N TYR A 418 0.81 5.80 -17.29
CA TYR A 418 2.10 6.46 -17.26
C TYR A 418 3.22 5.44 -17.40
N GLN A 419 4.24 5.77 -18.18
CA GLN A 419 5.42 4.94 -18.35
C GLN A 419 6.65 5.69 -17.88
N PHE A 420 7.50 5.01 -17.12
CA PHE A 420 8.77 5.57 -16.65
C PHE A 420 9.86 4.49 -16.68
N ASN A 421 11.09 4.97 -16.70
CA ASN A 421 12.25 4.09 -16.66
C ASN A 421 12.69 3.84 -15.21
N ARG A 422 13.21 2.64 -14.96
CA ARG A 422 13.89 2.28 -13.73
C ARG A 422 14.97 3.31 -13.39
N ARG A 423 15.04 3.73 -12.13
CA ARG A 423 15.98 4.75 -11.64
C ARG A 423 17.08 4.17 -10.77
N SER A 424 16.82 3.08 -10.04
CA SER A 424 17.82 2.45 -9.20
C SER A 424 19.04 2.01 -10.03
N GLY A 425 20.26 2.32 -9.57
CA GLY A 425 21.48 2.10 -10.35
C GLY A 425 21.71 3.06 -11.53
N ARG A 426 20.79 4.01 -11.78
CA ARG A 426 20.99 5.16 -12.68
C ARG A 426 21.14 6.48 -11.92
N VAL A 427 20.88 6.46 -10.62
CA VAL A 427 21.15 7.61 -9.73
C VAL A 427 22.64 7.70 -9.45
N GLU A 428 23.26 8.83 -9.79
CA GLU A 428 24.66 9.09 -9.47
C GLU A 428 24.80 9.62 -8.04
N LEU A 429 25.42 8.83 -7.17
CA LEU A 429 25.72 9.24 -5.80
C LEU A 429 27.09 9.91 -5.77
N SER A 430 27.16 11.17 -5.35
CA SER A 430 28.44 11.80 -5.03
C SER A 430 29.12 11.01 -3.91
N GLN A 431 30.40 10.69 -4.11
CA GLN A 431 31.22 9.93 -3.14
C GLN A 431 31.50 10.72 -1.87
#